data_AF-A0A6N9PVK7-F1
#
_entry.id   AF-A0A6N9PVK7-F1
#
_cell.length_a   1.000
_cell.length_b   1.000
_cell.length_c   1.000
_cell.angle_alpha   90.00
_cell.angle_beta   90.00
_cell.angle_gamma   90.00
#
_symmetry.space_group_name_H-M   'P 1'
#
loop_
_entity.id
_entity.type
_entity.pdbx_description
1 polymer ?
#
loop_
_entity_poly.entity_id
_entity_poly.type
_entity_poly.pdbx_seq_one_letter_code
_entity_poly.pdbx_strand_id
1 'polypeptide(L)'
;MIKREPEKSMYIYLWCFFTFAFLGWCSEVVYAAVEEKRFVNRGFLNGPLCPIYGLGVLTIDFLMKPFGDNLAVLIVGSMFLGTGLEWLAGFLLEKVFHQKWWDYSDKPHNIGGYVCLSFAIVWGLAGAAVVRFVMPFAGMLANKIPRSIGWVLLTVMLSLLFADFVVTVVSIAGLNRKLKNLEYVSMKLRAGSDRLGQGLYTGAAAVQDLEKDWQKEAARLKEKYEKGLQANYLHKRLLKAFPDLHSLRHNEELEALRQNVNVFRRKSSEAIRRRSENAVAVYEGKLPQGAERPFAYGLCFQKLFWIFMIGNVAGFCLETVYALVVPPHQFQLRVSVVLGPFILVYGFGAVAITLFLYKMYNQRDVLIFIASMFIGGAFEYLCSFLQQSLFGTVSWEYSDSVLNVSGRTNLMYSFFWGVLGLIWLKDLYPVLSRAIERIPKKLGRALTIGVSIFMAIDILLSAGAVFRQSERINGVPASTGIQQFFDYYFPDEFLDIIYPSMEYVGKPEIFTRTPRLP
;
A
#
# COMPACT_ATOMS: atom_id res chain seq x y z
N MET A 1 38.47 31.46 -7.34
CA MET A 1 38.54 29.99 -7.23
C MET A 1 37.14 29.43 -7.38
N ILE A 2 36.82 28.86 -8.54
CA ILE A 2 35.57 28.12 -8.74
C ILE A 2 35.72 26.84 -7.89
N LYS A 3 35.00 26.74 -6.76
CA LYS A 3 34.86 25.48 -6.03
C LYS A 3 34.12 24.52 -6.97
N ARG A 4 34.85 23.71 -7.75
CA ARG A 4 34.28 22.54 -8.40
C ARG A 4 33.77 21.64 -7.28
N GLU A 5 32.46 21.60 -7.09
CA GLU A 5 31.83 20.52 -6.33
C GLU A 5 32.33 19.18 -6.89
N PRO A 6 32.55 18.16 -6.03
CA PRO A 6 32.96 16.85 -6.51
C PRO A 6 31.99 16.39 -7.60
N GLU A 7 32.53 15.92 -8.73
CA GLU A 7 31.72 15.30 -9.78
C GLU A 7 30.82 14.25 -9.13
N LYS A 8 29.50 14.41 -9.28
CA LYS A 8 28.55 13.44 -8.76
C LYS A 8 28.80 12.13 -9.51
N SER A 9 29.28 11.12 -8.80
CA SER A 9 29.50 9.79 -9.35
C SER A 9 28.19 9.26 -9.97
N MET A 10 28.29 8.49 -11.07
CA MET A 10 27.16 7.80 -11.72
C MET A 10 26.25 7.08 -10.70
N TYR A 11 26.85 6.54 -9.65
CA TYR A 11 26.14 5.92 -8.51
C TYR A 11 25.07 6.83 -7.89
N ILE A 12 25.41 8.10 -7.64
CA ILE A 12 24.49 9.08 -7.03
C ILE A 12 23.36 9.42 -8.00
N TYR A 13 23.69 9.60 -9.28
CA TYR A 13 22.69 9.87 -10.32
C TYR A 13 21.67 8.73 -10.45
N LEU A 14 22.11 7.47 -10.40
CA LEU A 14 21.20 6.32 -10.45
C LEU A 14 20.26 6.26 -9.24
N TRP A 15 20.77 6.50 -8.02
CA TRP A 15 19.92 6.59 -6.83
C TRP A 15 18.91 7.74 -6.93
N CYS A 16 19.37 8.94 -7.32
CA CYS A 16 18.50 10.08 -7.53
C CYS A 16 17.43 9.79 -8.60
N PHE A 17 17.79 9.14 -9.72
CA PHE A 17 16.84 8.74 -10.74
C PHE A 17 15.70 7.89 -10.15
N PHE A 18 16.02 6.82 -9.41
CA PHE A 18 14.99 5.96 -8.82
C PHE A 18 14.18 6.69 -7.74
N THR A 19 14.82 7.51 -6.91
CA THR A 19 14.13 8.31 -5.90
C THR A 19 13.12 9.27 -6.54
N PHE A 20 13.52 10.04 -7.55
CA PHE A 20 12.62 11.00 -8.18
C PHE A 20 11.60 10.34 -9.12
N ALA A 21 11.92 9.21 -9.73
CA ALA A 21 10.93 8.41 -10.46
C ALA A 21 9.84 7.85 -9.52
N PHE A 22 10.22 7.40 -8.31
CA PHE A 22 9.27 6.95 -7.29
C PHE A 22 8.47 8.10 -6.69
N LEU A 23 9.13 9.22 -6.33
CA LEU A 23 8.43 10.40 -5.80
C LEU A 23 7.48 11.00 -6.83
N GLY A 24 7.87 11.07 -8.10
CA GLY A 24 6.99 11.48 -9.19
C GLY A 24 5.76 10.58 -9.31
N TRP A 25 5.95 9.26 -9.19
CA TRP A 25 4.83 8.33 -9.12
C TRP A 25 3.93 8.59 -7.91
N CYS A 26 4.50 8.80 -6.72
CA CYS A 26 3.72 9.16 -5.53
C CYS A 26 2.91 10.45 -5.75
N SER A 27 3.51 11.49 -6.33
CA SER A 27 2.84 12.74 -6.65
C SER A 27 1.66 12.54 -7.59
N GLU A 28 1.83 11.75 -8.66
CA GLU A 28 0.77 11.42 -9.62
C GLU A 28 -0.37 10.61 -8.99
N VAL A 29 -0.02 9.63 -8.15
CA VAL A 29 -0.99 8.85 -7.40
C VAL A 29 -1.76 9.71 -6.41
N VAL A 30 -1.09 10.63 -5.71
CA VAL A 30 -1.72 11.57 -4.77
C VAL A 30 -2.64 12.53 -5.51
N TYR A 31 -2.17 13.10 -6.64
CA TYR A 31 -2.98 13.96 -7.50
C TYR A 31 -4.26 13.24 -7.95
N ALA A 32 -4.12 12.01 -8.46
CA ALA A 32 -5.26 11.16 -8.83
C ALA A 32 -6.15 10.80 -7.63
N ALA A 33 -5.58 10.57 -6.45
CA ALA A 33 -6.34 10.28 -5.25
C ALA A 33 -7.13 11.49 -4.75
N VAL A 34 -6.61 12.71 -4.91
CA VAL A 34 -7.29 13.95 -4.54
C VAL A 34 -8.41 14.26 -5.54
N GLU A 35 -8.11 14.21 -6.83
CA GLU A 35 -9.05 14.55 -7.90
C GLU A 35 -10.13 13.47 -8.07
N GLU A 36 -9.74 12.21 -8.10
CA GLU A 36 -10.64 11.08 -8.34
C GLU A 36 -11.13 10.36 -7.08
N LYS A 37 -10.69 10.80 -5.89
CA LYS A 37 -11.03 10.22 -4.57
C LYS A 37 -10.68 8.74 -4.44
N ARG A 38 -9.67 8.25 -5.17
CA ARG A 38 -9.30 6.82 -5.20
C ARG A 38 -7.84 6.63 -5.59
N PHE A 39 -7.23 5.57 -5.07
CA PHE A 39 -5.90 5.17 -5.48
C PHE A 39 -5.90 4.62 -6.93
N VAL A 40 -5.11 5.25 -7.79
CA VAL A 40 -4.87 4.82 -9.16
C VAL A 40 -3.38 4.87 -9.43
N ASN A 41 -2.81 3.76 -9.91
CA ASN A 41 -1.46 3.77 -10.45
C ASN A 41 -1.47 4.53 -11.79
N ARG A 42 -1.08 5.81 -11.75
CA ARG A 42 -1.02 6.75 -12.89
C ARG A 42 0.24 6.63 -13.75
N GLY A 43 1.22 5.82 -13.35
CA GLY A 43 2.48 5.68 -14.09
C GLY A 43 2.33 4.94 -15.42
N PHE A 44 3.14 5.32 -16.42
CA PHE A 44 3.27 4.60 -17.69
C PHE A 44 3.62 3.12 -17.44
N LEU A 45 4.59 2.87 -16.56
CA LEU A 45 5.05 1.56 -16.14
C LEU A 45 4.09 0.89 -15.14
N ASN A 46 4.15 -0.43 -14.98
CA ASN A 46 3.27 -1.16 -14.06
C ASN A 46 3.71 -1.04 -12.60
N GLY A 47 5.01 -0.90 -12.36
CA GLY A 47 5.61 -0.64 -11.06
C GLY A 47 5.42 0.80 -10.59
N PRO A 48 5.82 1.10 -9.34
CA PRO A 48 5.62 2.40 -8.71
C PRO A 48 6.66 3.43 -9.15
N LEU A 49 6.92 3.56 -10.45
CA LEU A 49 7.94 4.43 -11.00
C LEU A 49 7.39 5.22 -12.18
N CYS A 50 7.62 6.53 -12.18
CA CYS A 50 7.39 7.41 -13.32
C CYS A 50 8.75 7.93 -13.82
N PRO A 51 9.41 7.23 -14.78
CA PRO A 51 10.79 7.53 -15.19
C PRO A 51 11.00 8.96 -15.68
N ILE A 52 9.98 9.61 -16.24
CA ILE A 52 10.06 10.99 -16.73
C ILE A 52 10.44 11.99 -15.62
N TYR A 53 9.99 11.77 -14.38
CA TYR A 53 10.37 12.63 -13.25
C TYR A 53 11.83 12.43 -12.87
N GLY A 54 12.29 11.18 -12.84
CA GLY A 54 13.70 10.85 -12.63
C GLY A 54 14.59 11.48 -13.70
N LEU A 55 14.31 11.21 -14.97
CA LEU A 55 15.06 11.76 -16.11
C LEU A 55 14.99 13.29 -16.17
N GLY A 56 13.83 13.88 -15.90
CA GLY A 56 13.64 15.33 -15.90
C GLY A 56 14.49 16.02 -14.84
N VAL A 57 14.44 15.53 -13.60
CA VAL A 57 15.27 16.04 -12.50
C VAL A 57 16.75 15.90 -12.83
N LEU A 58 17.19 14.74 -13.34
CA LEU A 58 18.60 14.54 -13.69
C LEU A 58 19.05 15.44 -14.85
N THR A 59 18.22 15.61 -15.88
CA THR A 59 18.54 16.45 -17.04
C THR A 59 18.65 17.91 -16.64
N ILE A 60 17.70 18.39 -15.83
CA ILE A 60 17.72 19.76 -15.30
C ILE A 60 18.96 19.95 -14.41
N ASP A 61 19.23 19.06 -13.46
CA ASP A 61 20.43 19.14 -12.62
C ASP A 61 21.71 19.17 -13.47
N PHE A 62 21.87 18.22 -14.39
CA PHE A 62 23.07 18.08 -15.19
C PHE A 62 23.35 19.31 -16.06
N LEU A 63 22.32 19.84 -16.74
CA LEU A 63 22.47 20.96 -17.67
C LEU A 63 22.48 22.32 -16.97
N MET A 64 21.73 22.49 -15.88
CA MET A 64 21.59 23.79 -15.20
C MET A 64 22.56 23.97 -14.03
N LYS A 65 23.23 22.91 -13.55
CA LYS A 65 24.24 22.99 -12.48
C LYS A 65 25.33 24.05 -12.72
N PRO A 66 25.89 24.23 -13.94
CA PRO A 66 26.87 25.30 -14.20
C PRO A 66 26.34 26.71 -13.94
N PHE A 67 25.02 26.89 -13.89
CA PHE A 67 24.34 28.17 -13.71
C PHE A 67 23.65 28.32 -12.34
N GLY A 68 24.01 27.47 -11.35
CA GLY A 68 23.36 27.41 -10.03
C GLY A 68 23.24 28.74 -9.28
N ASP A 69 24.18 29.65 -9.50
CA ASP A 69 24.24 30.95 -8.82
C ASP A 69 23.19 31.95 -9.34
N ASN A 70 22.74 31.82 -10.59
CA ASN A 70 21.81 32.76 -11.21
C ASN A 70 20.38 32.19 -11.25
N LEU A 71 19.53 32.68 -10.33
CA LEU A 71 18.15 32.22 -10.21
C LEU A 71 17.32 32.43 -11.48
N ALA A 72 17.52 33.56 -12.18
CA ALA A 72 16.77 33.85 -13.40
C ALA A 72 17.11 32.86 -14.52
N VAL A 73 18.40 32.52 -14.67
CA VAL A 73 18.86 31.52 -15.64
C VAL A 73 18.33 30.13 -15.26
N LEU A 74 18.32 29.77 -13.97
CA LEU A 74 17.75 28.51 -13.53
C LEU A 74 16.26 28.39 -13.85
N ILE A 75 15.47 29.44 -13.60
CA ILE A 75 14.03 29.42 -13.86
C ILE A 75 13.75 29.34 -15.36
N VAL A 76 14.37 30.22 -16.15
CA VAL A 76 14.13 30.27 -17.60
C VAL A 76 14.68 29.00 -18.28
N GLY A 77 15.88 28.58 -17.92
CA GLY A 77 16.51 27.37 -18.46
C GLY A 77 15.72 26.10 -18.11
N SER A 78 15.28 25.96 -16.86
CA SER A 78 14.45 24.82 -16.43
C SER A 78 13.07 24.81 -17.09
N MET A 79 12.48 25.99 -17.34
CA MET A 79 11.24 26.12 -18.10
C MET A 79 11.40 25.54 -19.50
N PHE A 80 12.45 25.94 -20.24
CA PHE A 80 12.71 25.41 -21.58
C PHE A 80 13.03 23.91 -21.58
N LEU A 81 13.86 23.45 -20.64
CA LEU A 81 14.23 22.04 -20.54
C LEU A 81 13.03 21.16 -20.16
N GLY A 82 12.24 21.57 -19.18
CA GLY A 82 11.04 20.84 -18.75
C GLY A 82 10.00 20.75 -19.86
N THR A 83 9.68 21.88 -20.49
CA THR A 83 8.78 21.92 -21.66
C THR A 83 9.31 21.10 -22.83
N GLY A 84 10.62 21.16 -23.11
CA GLY A 84 11.23 20.36 -24.17
C GLY A 84 11.11 18.85 -23.93
N LEU A 85 11.37 18.41 -22.69
CA LEU A 85 11.24 17.00 -22.30
C LEU A 85 9.79 16.52 -22.33
N GLU A 86 8.86 17.34 -21.84
CA GLU A 86 7.42 17.03 -21.87
C GLU A 86 6.91 16.92 -23.31
N TRP A 87 7.28 17.88 -24.16
CA TRP A 87 6.94 17.84 -25.58
C TRP A 87 7.54 16.61 -26.27
N LEU A 88 8.82 16.29 -26.03
CA LEU A 88 9.48 15.13 -26.61
C LEU A 88 8.84 13.83 -26.15
N ALA A 89 8.52 13.71 -24.85
CA ALA A 89 7.85 12.54 -24.31
C ALA A 89 6.46 12.36 -24.94
N GLY A 90 5.66 13.42 -25.02
CA GLY A 90 4.33 13.39 -25.65
C GLY A 90 4.41 13.02 -27.14
N PHE A 91 5.36 13.63 -27.86
CA PHE A 91 5.59 13.35 -29.28
C PHE A 91 6.04 11.91 -29.52
N LEU A 92 7.00 11.39 -28.75
CA LEU A 92 7.48 10.00 -28.88
C LEU A 92 6.36 9.01 -28.57
N LEU A 93 5.59 9.22 -27.49
CA LEU A 93 4.45 8.38 -27.15
C LEU A 93 3.41 8.37 -28.28
N GLU A 94 3.13 9.52 -28.89
CA GLU A 94 2.22 9.59 -30.02
C GLU A 94 2.75 8.85 -31.25
N LYS A 95 4.01 9.04 -31.63
CA LYS A 95 4.56 8.40 -32.84
C LYS A 95 4.73 6.89 -32.68
N VAL A 96 5.15 6.43 -31.51
CA VAL A 96 5.39 5.01 -31.24
C VAL A 96 4.08 4.25 -31.02
N PHE A 97 3.13 4.83 -30.28
CA PHE A 97 1.92 4.13 -29.87
C PHE A 97 0.65 4.58 -30.61
N HIS A 98 0.72 5.62 -31.43
CA HIS A 98 -0.43 6.23 -32.12
C HIS A 98 -1.55 6.65 -31.16
N GLN A 99 -1.15 7.07 -29.96
CA GLN A 99 -2.06 7.46 -28.88
C GLN A 99 -1.54 8.75 -28.23
N LYS A 100 -2.45 9.70 -27.95
CA LYS A 100 -2.16 10.84 -27.09
C LYS A 100 -2.55 10.49 -25.66
N TRP A 101 -1.62 10.67 -24.72
CA TRP A 101 -1.78 10.26 -23.33
C TRP A 101 -2.31 11.38 -22.43
N TRP A 102 -2.05 12.63 -22.84
CA TRP A 102 -2.62 13.85 -22.29
C TRP A 102 -2.88 14.82 -23.44
N ASP A 103 -3.79 15.76 -23.23
CA ASP A 103 -4.10 16.81 -24.20
C ASP A 103 -4.34 18.16 -23.50
N TYR A 104 -3.50 19.14 -23.81
CA TYR A 104 -3.61 20.52 -23.35
C TYR A 104 -4.23 21.45 -24.40
N SER A 105 -4.91 20.92 -25.42
CA SER A 105 -5.57 21.74 -26.46
C SER A 105 -6.55 22.77 -25.89
N ASP A 106 -7.18 22.46 -24.76
CA ASP A 106 -8.10 23.36 -24.05
C ASP A 106 -7.40 24.41 -23.15
N LYS A 107 -6.06 24.41 -23.09
CA LYS A 107 -5.29 25.36 -22.29
C LYS A 107 -4.75 26.51 -23.15
N PRO A 108 -4.70 27.74 -22.63
CA PRO A 108 -4.14 28.87 -23.35
C PRO A 108 -2.64 28.65 -23.61
N HIS A 109 -2.16 29.12 -24.77
CA HIS A 109 -0.75 29.02 -25.19
C HIS A 109 -0.23 27.57 -25.21
N ASN A 110 -1.05 26.61 -25.65
CA ASN A 110 -0.62 25.24 -25.86
C ASN A 110 0.12 25.07 -27.20
N ILE A 111 1.01 24.08 -27.30
CA ILE A 111 1.71 23.72 -28.54
C ILE A 111 1.39 22.26 -28.88
N GLY A 112 0.57 22.07 -29.93
CA GLY A 112 0.17 20.74 -30.40
C GLY A 112 -0.62 19.90 -29.40
N GLY A 113 -1.13 20.52 -28.33
CA GLY A 113 -1.73 19.85 -27.17
C GLY A 113 -0.73 19.14 -26.25
N TYR A 114 0.59 19.19 -26.50
CA TYR A 114 1.57 18.45 -25.68
C TYR A 114 2.07 19.23 -24.46
N VAL A 115 2.18 20.55 -24.60
CA VAL A 115 2.72 21.45 -23.56
C VAL A 115 1.92 22.75 -23.54
N CYS A 116 1.89 23.44 -22.41
CA CYS A 116 1.32 24.78 -22.30
C CYS A 116 2.11 25.67 -21.33
N LEU A 117 1.91 26.99 -21.44
CA LEU A 117 2.66 27.99 -20.70
C LEU A 117 2.54 27.85 -19.17
N SER A 118 1.35 27.48 -18.66
CA SER A 118 1.16 27.34 -17.21
C SER A 118 2.04 26.25 -16.61
N PHE A 119 2.19 25.10 -17.29
CA PHE A 119 3.08 24.03 -16.85
C PHE A 119 4.56 24.38 -17.08
N ALA A 120 4.87 25.11 -18.14
CA ALA A 120 6.22 25.63 -18.38
C ALA A 120 6.72 26.48 -17.19
N ILE A 121 5.89 27.36 -16.64
CA ILE A 121 6.25 28.16 -15.46
C ILE A 121 6.50 27.27 -14.23
N VAL A 122 5.67 26.24 -14.03
CA VAL A 122 5.87 25.26 -12.94
C VAL A 122 7.21 24.55 -13.10
N TRP A 123 7.57 24.12 -14.32
CA TRP A 123 8.88 23.53 -14.62
C TRP A 123 10.03 24.47 -14.31
N GLY A 124 9.88 25.77 -14.60
CA GLY A 124 10.87 26.79 -14.28
C GLY A 124 11.16 26.90 -12.78
N LEU A 125 10.12 27.08 -11.97
CA LEU A 125 10.25 27.21 -10.52
C LEU A 125 10.72 25.90 -9.87
N ALA A 126 10.13 24.77 -10.27
CA ALA A 126 10.49 23.45 -9.76
C ALA A 126 11.94 23.10 -10.10
N GLY A 127 12.37 23.34 -11.33
CA GLY A 127 13.74 23.07 -11.75
C GLY A 127 14.79 23.93 -11.03
N ALA A 128 14.49 25.20 -10.76
CA ALA A 128 15.35 26.05 -9.94
C ALA A 128 15.48 25.51 -8.50
N ALA A 129 14.37 25.06 -7.91
CA ALA A 129 14.39 24.42 -6.59
C ALA A 129 15.16 23.08 -6.61
N VAL A 130 15.03 22.32 -7.70
CA VAL A 130 15.72 21.05 -7.90
C VAL A 130 17.23 21.22 -7.82
N VAL A 131 17.77 22.16 -8.59
CA VAL A 131 19.22 22.43 -8.65
C VAL A 131 19.75 22.96 -7.30
N ARG A 132 19.03 23.90 -6.68
CA ARG A 132 19.52 24.59 -5.48
C ARG A 132 19.37 23.81 -4.19
N PHE A 133 18.33 23.00 -4.05
CA PHE A 133 17.98 22.40 -2.77
C PHE A 133 17.81 20.89 -2.87
N VAL A 134 17.01 20.42 -3.82
CA VAL A 134 16.55 19.02 -3.84
C VAL A 134 17.68 18.06 -4.20
N MET A 135 18.46 18.36 -5.24
CA MET A 135 19.55 17.48 -5.68
C MET A 135 20.75 17.47 -4.71
N PRO A 136 21.20 18.59 -4.13
CA PRO A 136 22.19 18.57 -3.06
C PRO A 136 21.72 17.71 -1.87
N PHE A 137 20.47 17.86 -1.44
CA PHE A 137 19.90 17.08 -0.35
C PHE A 137 19.81 15.58 -0.67
N ALA A 138 19.28 15.22 -1.84
CA ALA A 138 19.17 13.83 -2.27
C ALA A 138 20.56 13.18 -2.44
N GLY A 139 21.55 13.93 -2.93
CA GLY A 139 22.93 13.47 -3.03
C GLY A 139 23.54 13.17 -1.66
N MET A 140 23.28 13.99 -0.64
CA MET A 140 23.72 13.70 0.73
C MET A 140 23.12 12.40 1.27
N LEU A 141 21.84 12.14 1.00
CA LEU A 141 21.18 10.89 1.42
C LEU A 141 21.75 9.68 0.67
N ALA A 142 21.93 9.77 -0.65
CA ALA A 142 22.48 8.69 -1.46
C ALA A 142 23.90 8.30 -1.05
N ASN A 143 24.72 9.26 -0.59
CA ASN A 143 26.07 9.01 -0.11
C ASN A 143 26.13 8.20 1.20
N LYS A 144 25.02 8.10 1.95
CA LYS A 144 24.96 7.25 3.15
C LYS A 144 24.81 5.76 2.83
N ILE A 145 24.48 5.41 1.58
CA ILE A 145 24.25 4.03 1.17
C ILE A 145 25.60 3.36 0.88
N PRO A 146 25.95 2.26 1.59
CA PRO A 146 27.18 1.51 1.32
C PRO A 146 27.28 1.04 -0.12
N ARG A 147 28.42 1.29 -0.79
CA ARG A 147 28.56 1.10 -2.25
C ARG A 147 28.37 -0.35 -2.70
N SER A 148 28.83 -1.33 -1.93
CA SER A 148 28.73 -2.75 -2.27
C SER A 148 27.27 -3.21 -2.40
N ILE A 149 26.49 -3.00 -1.32
CA ILE A 149 25.05 -3.30 -1.30
C ILE A 149 24.31 -2.40 -2.29
N GLY A 150 24.71 -1.14 -2.39
CA GLY A 150 24.07 -0.16 -3.27
C GLY A 150 24.11 -0.55 -4.75
N TRP A 151 25.25 -1.02 -5.27
CA TRP A 151 25.33 -1.48 -6.66
C TRP A 151 24.50 -2.74 -6.94
N VAL A 152 24.41 -3.66 -5.98
CA VAL A 152 23.54 -4.84 -6.09
C VAL A 152 22.08 -4.40 -6.19
N LEU A 153 21.63 -3.53 -5.28
CA LEU A 153 20.26 -2.98 -5.29
C LEU A 153 19.95 -2.23 -6.59
N LEU A 154 20.85 -1.34 -7.03
CA LEU A 154 20.68 -0.60 -8.28
C LEU A 154 20.57 -1.54 -9.50
N THR A 155 21.37 -2.60 -9.53
CA THR A 155 21.32 -3.60 -10.62
C THR A 155 19.98 -4.33 -10.66
N VAL A 156 19.47 -4.74 -9.49
CA VAL A 156 18.14 -5.36 -9.36
C VAL A 156 17.05 -4.38 -9.80
N MET A 157 17.08 -3.14 -9.30
CA MET A 157 16.09 -2.11 -9.64
C MET A 157 16.10 -1.76 -11.14
N LEU A 158 17.28 -1.67 -11.77
CA LEU A 158 17.42 -1.47 -13.22
C LEU A 158 16.87 -2.65 -14.02
N SER A 159 17.15 -3.88 -13.58
CA SER A 159 16.64 -5.09 -14.22
C SER A 159 15.11 -5.16 -14.15
N LEU A 160 14.53 -4.84 -13.00
CA LEU A 160 13.08 -4.77 -12.80
C LEU A 160 12.43 -3.66 -13.64
N LEU A 161 13.04 -2.47 -13.67
CA LEU A 161 12.60 -1.35 -14.50
C LEU A 161 12.56 -1.73 -15.98
N PHE A 162 13.63 -2.39 -16.46
CA PHE A 162 13.71 -2.85 -17.85
C PHE A 162 12.66 -3.91 -18.17
N ALA A 163 12.49 -4.92 -17.30
CA ALA A 163 11.47 -5.94 -17.47
C ALA A 163 10.06 -5.33 -17.52
N ASP A 164 9.75 -4.39 -16.62
CA ASP A 164 8.47 -3.70 -16.58
C ASP A 164 8.23 -2.81 -17.82
N PHE A 165 9.27 -2.13 -18.31
CA PHE A 165 9.21 -1.39 -19.55
C PHE A 165 8.87 -2.31 -20.73
N VAL A 166 9.56 -3.46 -20.86
CA VAL A 166 9.29 -4.44 -21.92
C VAL A 166 7.85 -4.96 -21.83
N VAL A 167 7.39 -5.36 -20.64
CA VAL A 167 6.01 -5.84 -20.42
C VAL A 167 4.99 -4.76 -20.78
N THR A 168 5.23 -3.51 -20.38
CA THR A 168 4.38 -2.37 -20.70
C THR A 168 4.28 -2.13 -22.20
N VAL A 169 5.43 -2.09 -22.90
CA VAL A 169 5.48 -1.89 -24.36
C VAL A 169 4.76 -3.00 -25.11
N VAL A 170 5.03 -4.27 -24.76
CA VAL A 170 4.36 -5.44 -25.37
C VAL A 170 2.85 -5.38 -25.13
N SER A 171 2.42 -4.98 -23.93
CA SER A 171 1.00 -4.83 -23.61
C SER A 171 0.31 -3.76 -24.46
N ILE A 172 0.94 -2.60 -24.65
CA ILE A 172 0.39 -1.50 -25.47
C ILE A 172 0.39 -1.87 -26.95
N ALA A 173 1.46 -2.49 -27.46
CA ALA A 173 1.49 -2.99 -28.83
C ALA A 173 0.39 -4.04 -29.07
N GLY A 174 0.17 -4.93 -28.10
CA GLY A 174 -0.93 -5.88 -28.11
C GLY A 174 -2.32 -5.21 -28.08
N LEU A 175 -2.47 -4.10 -27.34
CA LEU A 175 -3.70 -3.29 -27.32
C LEU A 175 -4.00 -2.74 -28.71
N ASN A 176 -3.03 -2.11 -29.38
CA ASN A 176 -3.19 -1.58 -30.73
C ASN A 176 -3.59 -2.65 -31.74
N ARG A 177 -2.98 -3.84 -31.68
CA ARG A 177 -3.35 -4.95 -32.57
C ARG A 177 -4.79 -5.42 -32.34
N LYS A 178 -5.23 -5.49 -31.07
CA LYS A 178 -6.60 -5.89 -30.74
C LYS A 178 -7.63 -4.83 -31.16
N LEU A 179 -7.33 -3.54 -30.96
CA LEU A 179 -8.18 -2.43 -31.42
C LEU A 179 -8.36 -2.46 -32.94
N LYS A 180 -7.27 -2.66 -33.70
CA LYS A 180 -7.33 -2.83 -35.17
C LYS A 180 -8.23 -3.99 -35.60
N ASN A 181 -8.14 -5.13 -34.91
CA ASN A 181 -8.99 -6.28 -35.23
C ASN A 181 -10.47 -6.00 -34.90
N LEU A 182 -10.75 -5.27 -33.82
CA LEU A 182 -12.11 -4.85 -33.47
C LEU A 182 -12.70 -3.90 -34.51
N GLU A 183 -11.95 -2.90 -34.96
CA GLU A 183 -12.37 -2.00 -36.03
C GLU A 183 -12.68 -2.79 -37.31
N TYR A 184 -11.79 -3.70 -37.71
CA TYR A 184 -11.99 -4.53 -38.91
C TYR A 184 -13.27 -5.38 -38.83
N VAL A 185 -13.53 -6.00 -37.67
CA VAL A 185 -14.76 -6.78 -37.44
C VAL A 185 -15.99 -5.87 -37.42
N SER A 186 -15.90 -4.69 -36.79
CA SER A 186 -16.98 -3.70 -36.72
C SER A 186 -17.35 -3.16 -38.11
N MET A 187 -16.35 -2.82 -38.93
CA MET A 187 -16.50 -2.38 -40.31
C MET A 187 -17.17 -3.47 -41.17
N LYS A 188 -16.74 -4.73 -41.04
CA LYS A 188 -17.38 -5.85 -41.76
C LYS A 188 -18.81 -6.10 -41.32
N LEU A 189 -19.11 -5.97 -40.02
CA LEU A 189 -20.47 -6.06 -39.50
C LEU A 189 -21.36 -4.98 -40.10
N ARG A 190 -20.93 -3.71 -40.12
CA ARG A 190 -21.65 -2.59 -40.74
C ARG A 190 -21.91 -2.86 -42.23
N ALA A 191 -20.87 -3.21 -42.99
CA ALA A 191 -20.98 -3.47 -44.43
C ALA A 191 -21.91 -4.65 -44.77
N GLY A 192 -21.85 -5.73 -43.99
CA GLY A 192 -22.77 -6.87 -44.17
C GLY A 192 -24.20 -6.52 -43.75
N SER A 193 -24.40 -5.68 -42.73
CA SER A 193 -25.73 -5.20 -42.33
C SER A 193 -26.37 -4.36 -43.43
N ASP A 194 -25.60 -3.49 -44.08
CA ASP A 194 -26.08 -2.67 -45.20
C ASP A 194 -26.49 -3.53 -46.40
N ARG A 195 -25.68 -4.56 -46.71
CA ARG A 195 -26.00 -5.55 -47.77
C ARG A 195 -27.22 -6.39 -47.45
N LEU A 196 -27.37 -6.82 -46.20
CA LEU A 196 -28.55 -7.57 -45.74
C LEU A 196 -29.81 -6.70 -45.84
N GLY A 197 -29.70 -5.41 -45.50
CA GLY A 197 -30.74 -4.41 -45.69
C GLY A 197 -31.17 -4.27 -47.16
N GLN A 198 -30.22 -4.23 -48.09
CA GLN A 198 -30.50 -4.21 -49.54
C GLN A 198 -31.03 -5.56 -50.07
N GLY A 199 -30.55 -6.67 -49.52
CA GLY A 199 -31.00 -8.03 -49.84
C GLY A 199 -32.43 -8.34 -49.41
N LEU A 200 -32.92 -7.70 -48.34
CA LEU A 200 -34.34 -7.74 -47.95
C LEU A 200 -35.24 -7.12 -49.01
N TYR A 201 -34.72 -6.17 -49.80
CA TYR A 201 -35.43 -5.52 -50.88
C TYR A 201 -35.49 -6.36 -52.17
N THR A 202 -34.50 -7.23 -52.40
CA THR A 202 -34.30 -7.97 -53.66
C THR A 202 -34.73 -9.44 -53.60
N GLY A 203 -35.13 -9.97 -52.44
CA GLY A 203 -35.80 -11.28 -52.32
C GLY A 203 -34.91 -12.53 -52.40
N ALA A 204 -33.59 -12.41 -52.29
CA ALA A 204 -32.66 -13.54 -52.41
C ALA A 204 -32.44 -14.29 -51.07
N ALA A 205 -33.33 -15.22 -50.71
CA ALA A 205 -33.33 -15.93 -49.42
C ALA A 205 -32.02 -16.71 -49.10
N ALA A 206 -31.41 -17.38 -50.08
CA ALA A 206 -30.18 -18.17 -49.85
C ALA A 206 -28.96 -17.30 -49.50
N VAL A 207 -28.90 -16.09 -50.07
CA VAL A 207 -27.84 -15.11 -49.75
C VAL A 207 -28.08 -14.51 -48.36
N GLN A 208 -29.34 -14.33 -47.95
CA GLN A 208 -29.69 -13.81 -46.62
C GLN A 208 -29.26 -14.75 -45.48
N ASP A 209 -29.43 -16.06 -45.64
CA ASP A 209 -29.08 -17.01 -44.58
C ASP A 209 -27.56 -17.14 -44.40
N LEU A 210 -26.79 -17.20 -45.50
CA LEU A 210 -25.32 -17.16 -45.47
C LEU A 210 -24.79 -15.86 -44.84
N GLU A 211 -25.36 -14.71 -45.20
CA GLU A 211 -24.95 -13.41 -44.65
C GLU A 211 -25.31 -13.30 -43.15
N LYS A 212 -26.46 -13.83 -42.71
CA LYS A 212 -26.86 -13.90 -41.29
C LYS A 212 -25.91 -14.75 -40.46
N ASP A 213 -25.50 -15.92 -40.95
CA ASP A 213 -24.58 -16.78 -40.23
C ASP A 213 -23.18 -16.17 -40.15
N TRP A 214 -22.74 -15.48 -41.20
CA TRP A 214 -21.51 -14.69 -41.17
C TRP A 214 -21.59 -13.54 -40.15
N GLN A 215 -22.72 -12.85 -40.07
CA GLN A 215 -22.96 -11.78 -39.08
C GLN A 215 -22.90 -12.32 -37.65
N LYS A 216 -23.49 -13.50 -37.38
CA LYS A 216 -23.39 -14.16 -36.07
C LYS A 216 -21.95 -14.49 -35.71
N GLU A 217 -21.18 -15.05 -36.64
CA GLU A 217 -19.78 -15.40 -36.38
C GLU A 217 -18.91 -14.15 -36.17
N ALA A 218 -19.13 -13.09 -36.95
CA ALA A 218 -18.47 -11.80 -36.77
C ALA A 218 -18.84 -11.15 -35.41
N ALA A 219 -20.10 -11.22 -35.00
CA ALA A 219 -20.54 -10.75 -33.68
C ALA A 219 -19.90 -11.56 -32.54
N ARG A 220 -19.81 -12.88 -32.70
CA ARG A 220 -19.14 -13.79 -31.75
C ARG A 220 -17.64 -13.50 -31.64
N LEU A 221 -16.98 -13.23 -32.76
CA LEU A 221 -15.57 -12.81 -32.81
C LEU A 221 -15.38 -11.46 -32.11
N LYS A 222 -16.26 -10.48 -32.35
CA LYS A 222 -16.25 -9.18 -31.66
C LYS A 222 -16.35 -9.37 -30.15
N GLU A 223 -17.32 -10.15 -29.69
CA GLU A 223 -17.50 -10.46 -28.27
C GLU A 223 -16.27 -11.15 -27.66
N LYS A 224 -15.65 -12.10 -28.39
CA LYS A 224 -14.42 -12.77 -27.96
C LYS A 224 -13.26 -11.79 -27.80
N TYR A 225 -13.07 -10.87 -28.74
CA TYR A 225 -12.03 -9.84 -28.64
C TYR A 225 -12.30 -8.86 -27.49
N GLU A 226 -13.55 -8.42 -27.32
CA GLU A 226 -13.96 -7.56 -26.19
C GLU A 226 -13.71 -8.25 -24.85
N LYS A 227 -14.13 -9.51 -24.68
CA LYS A 227 -13.85 -10.32 -23.48
C LYS A 227 -12.34 -10.50 -23.24
N GLY A 228 -11.56 -10.74 -24.29
CA GLY A 228 -10.10 -10.87 -24.20
C GLY A 228 -9.37 -9.56 -23.88
N LEU A 229 -9.96 -8.41 -24.17
CA LEU A 229 -9.50 -7.08 -23.72
C LEU A 229 -9.89 -6.83 -22.26
N GLN A 230 -11.12 -7.18 -21.89
CA GLN A 230 -11.60 -7.08 -20.52
C GLN A 230 -10.84 -7.99 -19.56
N ALA A 231 -10.41 -9.17 -19.98
CA ALA A 231 -9.68 -10.10 -19.12
C ALA A 231 -8.27 -9.60 -18.79
N ASN A 232 -7.67 -8.74 -19.63
CA ASN A 232 -6.30 -8.30 -19.42
C ASN A 232 -6.23 -7.16 -18.39
N TYR A 233 -5.64 -7.46 -17.24
CA TYR A 233 -5.42 -6.50 -16.15
C TYR A 233 -4.65 -5.26 -16.61
N LEU A 234 -3.61 -5.43 -17.45
CA LEU A 234 -2.76 -4.33 -17.88
C LEU A 234 -3.51 -3.33 -18.76
N HIS A 235 -4.40 -3.81 -19.63
CA HIS A 235 -5.27 -2.96 -20.46
C HIS A 235 -6.25 -2.18 -19.59
N LYS A 236 -6.89 -2.85 -18.63
CA LYS A 236 -7.76 -2.17 -17.64
C LYS A 236 -7.02 -1.11 -16.82
N ARG A 237 -5.79 -1.41 -16.40
CA ARG A 237 -4.94 -0.47 -15.65
C ARG A 237 -4.65 0.78 -16.49
N LEU A 238 -4.21 0.61 -17.74
CA LEU A 238 -3.88 1.73 -18.64
C LEU A 238 -5.09 2.64 -18.87
N LEU A 239 -6.25 2.08 -19.18
CA LEU A 239 -7.49 2.86 -19.36
C LEU A 239 -7.93 3.59 -18.09
N LYS A 240 -7.62 3.02 -16.92
CA LYS A 240 -7.91 3.62 -15.61
C LYS A 240 -6.91 4.74 -15.27
N ALA A 241 -5.65 4.58 -15.68
CA ALA A 241 -4.55 5.49 -15.41
C ALA A 241 -4.57 6.72 -16.33
N PHE A 242 -5.03 6.55 -17.57
CA PHE A 242 -5.09 7.61 -18.59
C PHE A 242 -6.53 7.77 -19.13
N PRO A 243 -7.40 8.50 -18.40
CA PRO A 243 -8.76 8.82 -18.83
C PRO A 243 -8.81 9.65 -20.10
N ASP A 244 -7.77 10.45 -20.37
CA ASP A 244 -7.65 11.28 -21.58
C ASP A 244 -6.88 10.56 -22.70
N LEU A 245 -6.65 9.25 -22.56
CA LEU A 245 -6.03 8.46 -23.61
C LEU A 245 -6.94 8.46 -24.84
N HIS A 246 -6.43 8.97 -25.96
CA HIS A 246 -7.10 8.98 -27.25
C HIS A 246 -6.29 8.18 -28.27
N SER A 247 -6.96 7.28 -28.99
CA SER A 247 -6.33 6.58 -30.12
C SER A 247 -6.52 7.38 -31.39
N LEU A 248 -5.44 7.64 -32.13
CA LEU A 248 -5.53 8.35 -33.40
C LEU A 248 -6.19 7.53 -34.52
N ARG A 249 -6.26 6.19 -34.35
CA ARG A 249 -6.78 5.28 -35.39
C ARG A 249 -8.07 4.57 -35.01
N HIS A 250 -8.24 4.23 -33.73
CA HIS A 250 -9.31 3.34 -33.27
C HIS A 250 -10.05 3.94 -32.06
N ASN A 251 -10.39 5.24 -32.13
CA ASN A 251 -10.96 5.94 -30.99
C ASN A 251 -12.38 5.46 -30.65
N GLU A 252 -13.21 5.14 -31.67
CA GLU A 252 -14.56 4.59 -31.43
C GLU A 252 -14.51 3.28 -30.63
N GLU A 253 -13.61 2.36 -31.00
CA GLU A 253 -13.43 1.09 -30.29
C GLU A 253 -12.86 1.30 -28.87
N LEU A 254 -11.92 2.23 -28.72
CA LEU A 254 -11.33 2.58 -27.43
C LEU A 254 -12.39 3.18 -26.48
N GLU A 255 -13.25 4.06 -26.99
CA GLU A 255 -14.33 4.68 -26.22
C GLU A 255 -15.41 3.66 -25.83
N ALA A 256 -15.82 2.78 -26.75
CA ALA A 256 -16.75 1.70 -26.45
C ALA A 256 -16.22 0.77 -25.34
N LEU A 257 -14.93 0.43 -25.40
CA LEU A 257 -14.25 -0.34 -24.36
C LEU A 257 -14.24 0.42 -23.02
N ARG A 258 -13.93 1.71 -23.03
CA ARG A 258 -13.91 2.57 -21.84
C ARG A 258 -15.29 2.66 -21.18
N GLN A 259 -16.36 2.85 -21.96
CA GLN A 259 -17.73 2.89 -21.44
C GLN A 259 -18.11 1.58 -20.73
N ASN A 260 -17.74 0.43 -21.30
CA ASN A 260 -18.00 -0.87 -20.70
C ASN A 260 -17.19 -1.10 -19.40
N VAL A 261 -15.94 -0.64 -19.34
CA VAL A 261 -15.15 -0.63 -18.08
C VAL A 261 -15.81 0.27 -17.03
N ASN A 262 -16.36 1.42 -17.44
CA ASN A 262 -17.08 2.34 -16.54
C ASN A 262 -18.39 1.75 -15.99
N VAL A 263 -19.09 0.88 -16.71
CA VAL A 263 -20.27 0.16 -16.19
C VAL A 263 -19.88 -0.82 -15.08
N PHE A 264 -18.81 -1.59 -15.26
CA PHE A 264 -18.29 -2.44 -14.19
C PHE A 264 -17.81 -1.60 -12.99
N ARG A 265 -17.21 -0.44 -13.26
CA ARG A 265 -16.82 0.55 -12.24
C ARG A 265 -18.03 1.03 -11.43
N ARG A 266 -19.18 1.31 -12.06
CA ARG A 266 -20.42 1.66 -11.34
C ARG A 266 -20.84 0.55 -10.39
N LYS A 267 -20.89 -0.71 -10.86
CA LYS A 267 -21.21 -1.86 -10.00
C LYS A 267 -20.23 -2.04 -8.83
N SER A 268 -18.91 -1.88 -9.07
CA SER A 268 -17.92 -1.93 -7.98
C SER A 268 -18.03 -0.74 -7.03
N SER A 269 -18.33 0.45 -7.54
CA SER A 269 -18.48 1.67 -6.75
C SER A 269 -19.74 1.61 -5.88
N GLU A 270 -20.83 1.02 -6.39
CA GLU A 270 -22.03 0.74 -5.61
C GLU A 270 -21.77 -0.30 -4.52
N ALA A 271 -21.01 -1.36 -4.82
CA ALA A 271 -20.61 -2.33 -3.81
C ALA A 271 -19.74 -1.69 -2.71
N ILE A 272 -18.80 -0.82 -3.06
CA ILE A 272 -17.98 -0.05 -2.11
C ILE A 272 -18.85 0.91 -1.31
N ARG A 273 -19.81 1.61 -1.95
CA ARG A 273 -20.74 2.52 -1.26
C ARG A 273 -21.59 1.76 -0.24
N ARG A 274 -22.16 0.62 -0.63
CA ARG A 274 -22.89 -0.28 0.27
C ARG A 274 -22.01 -0.77 1.42
N ARG A 275 -20.73 -1.09 1.16
CA ARG A 275 -19.77 -1.48 2.20
C ARG A 275 -19.53 -0.33 3.19
N SER A 276 -19.38 0.90 2.69
CA SER A 276 -19.21 2.11 3.52
C SER A 276 -20.47 2.43 4.34
N GLU A 277 -21.65 2.40 3.73
CA GLU A 277 -22.94 2.60 4.42
C GLU A 277 -23.14 1.56 5.53
N ASN A 278 -22.86 0.29 5.24
CA ASN A 278 -22.90 -0.79 6.23
C ASN A 278 -21.86 -0.61 7.35
N ALA A 279 -20.68 -0.08 7.04
CA ALA A 279 -19.65 0.20 8.04
C ALA A 279 -20.10 1.31 8.99
N VAL A 280 -20.63 2.42 8.45
CA VAL A 280 -21.18 3.55 9.21
C VAL A 280 -22.30 3.08 10.16
N ALA A 281 -23.21 2.23 9.68
CA ALA A 281 -24.33 1.72 10.48
C ALA A 281 -23.87 0.97 11.75
N VAL A 282 -22.74 0.25 11.68
CA VAL A 282 -22.16 -0.45 12.85
C VAL A 282 -21.65 0.55 13.89
N TYR A 283 -21.01 1.63 13.45
CA TYR A 283 -20.48 2.65 14.36
C TYR A 283 -21.58 3.51 15.00
N GLU A 284 -22.62 3.84 14.23
CA GLU A 284 -23.75 4.65 14.70
C GLU A 284 -24.67 3.89 15.66
N GLY A 285 -24.69 2.55 15.61
CA GLY A 285 -25.48 1.75 16.54
C GLY A 285 -26.98 2.12 16.52
N LYS A 286 -27.56 2.24 15.33
CA LYS A 286 -29.00 2.49 15.16
C LYS A 286 -29.76 1.17 15.17
N LEU A 287 -30.38 0.85 16.31
CA LEU A 287 -31.38 -0.22 16.39
C LEU A 287 -32.77 0.33 16.05
N PRO A 288 -33.61 -0.42 15.32
CA PRO A 288 -35.03 -0.11 15.19
C PRO A 288 -35.68 0.04 16.57
N GLN A 289 -36.63 0.97 16.72
CA GLN A 289 -37.38 1.13 17.97
C GLN A 289 -38.03 -0.21 18.39
N GLY A 290 -37.76 -0.65 19.62
CA GLY A 290 -38.28 -1.91 20.17
C GLY A 290 -37.45 -3.16 19.88
N ALA A 291 -36.36 -3.08 19.10
CA ALA A 291 -35.50 -4.23 18.84
C ALA A 291 -34.64 -4.60 20.06
N GLU A 292 -34.54 -5.90 20.34
CA GLU A 292 -33.70 -6.41 21.43
C GLU A 292 -32.21 -6.28 21.06
N ARG A 293 -31.38 -5.80 22.00
CA ARG A 293 -29.94 -5.62 21.75
C ARG A 293 -29.26 -6.97 21.50
N PRO A 294 -28.50 -7.14 20.40
CA PRO A 294 -27.76 -8.37 20.15
C PRO A 294 -26.64 -8.58 21.17
N PHE A 295 -26.01 -9.77 21.15
CA PHE A 295 -24.84 -10.04 21.97
C PHE A 295 -23.71 -9.06 21.64
N ALA A 296 -22.96 -8.61 22.65
CA ALA A 296 -21.85 -7.68 22.45
C ALA A 296 -22.22 -6.42 21.64
N TYR A 297 -23.40 -5.84 21.88
CA TYR A 297 -23.85 -4.65 21.15
C TYR A 297 -23.04 -3.40 21.48
N GLY A 298 -22.58 -2.69 20.45
CA GLY A 298 -21.77 -1.48 20.58
C GLY A 298 -20.38 -1.74 21.19
N LEU A 299 -19.79 -0.70 21.79
CA LEU A 299 -18.54 -0.82 22.54
C LEU A 299 -18.84 -1.24 23.99
N CYS A 300 -18.87 -2.54 24.23
CA CYS A 300 -18.98 -3.13 25.57
C CYS A 300 -17.84 -4.11 25.84
N PHE A 301 -17.70 -4.55 27.10
CA PHE A 301 -16.65 -5.49 27.50
C PHE A 301 -16.66 -6.76 26.64
N GLN A 302 -17.82 -7.37 26.38
CA GLN A 302 -17.89 -8.58 25.57
C GLN A 302 -17.38 -8.33 24.14
N LYS A 303 -17.67 -7.17 23.56
CA LYS A 303 -17.16 -6.82 22.22
C LYS A 303 -15.65 -6.72 22.23
N LEU A 304 -15.10 -5.95 23.17
CA LEU A 304 -13.66 -5.70 23.27
C LEU A 304 -12.91 -7.00 23.60
N PHE A 305 -13.47 -7.85 24.44
CA PHE A 305 -12.91 -9.15 24.79
C PHE A 305 -12.81 -10.08 23.57
N TRP A 306 -13.88 -10.19 22.76
CA TRP A 306 -13.82 -11.01 21.56
C TRP A 306 -12.95 -10.41 20.45
N ILE A 307 -12.85 -9.08 20.37
CA ILE A 307 -11.85 -8.41 19.52
C ILE A 307 -10.44 -8.76 19.97
N PHE A 308 -10.18 -8.70 21.28
CA PHE A 308 -8.91 -9.11 21.88
C PHE A 308 -8.60 -10.58 21.52
N MET A 309 -9.52 -11.51 21.76
CA MET A 309 -9.30 -12.94 21.47
C MET A 309 -9.02 -13.20 19.98
N ILE A 310 -9.80 -12.57 19.10
CA ILE A 310 -9.61 -12.74 17.65
C ILE A 310 -8.29 -12.10 17.20
N GLY A 311 -7.92 -10.94 17.77
CA GLY A 311 -6.63 -10.30 17.53
C GLY A 311 -5.46 -11.18 17.97
N ASN A 312 -5.55 -11.87 19.11
CA ASN A 312 -4.53 -12.80 19.58
C ASN A 312 -4.26 -13.93 18.59
N VAL A 313 -5.33 -14.61 18.13
CA VAL A 313 -5.22 -15.74 17.20
C VAL A 313 -4.80 -15.27 15.80
N ALA A 314 -5.34 -14.15 15.33
CA ALA A 314 -4.94 -13.56 14.05
C ALA A 314 -3.46 -13.17 14.06
N GLY A 315 -2.99 -12.57 15.16
CA GLY A 315 -1.58 -12.25 15.38
C GLY A 315 -0.69 -13.49 15.30
N PHE A 316 -1.09 -14.58 15.98
CA PHE A 316 -0.38 -15.85 15.90
C PHE A 316 -0.26 -16.39 14.47
N CYS A 317 -1.36 -16.39 13.72
CA CYS A 317 -1.34 -16.82 12.32
C CYS A 317 -0.42 -15.92 11.47
N LEU A 318 -0.46 -14.60 11.68
CA LEU A 318 0.38 -13.64 10.95
C LEU A 318 1.87 -13.83 11.26
N GLU A 319 2.24 -13.95 12.54
CA GLU A 319 3.63 -14.20 12.95
C GLU A 319 4.14 -15.55 12.43
N THR A 320 3.30 -16.57 12.43
CA THR A 320 3.65 -17.88 11.87
C THR A 320 3.94 -17.77 10.38
N VAL A 321 3.09 -17.08 9.62
CA VAL A 321 3.32 -16.84 8.18
C VAL A 321 4.57 -15.99 7.97
N TYR A 322 4.76 -14.94 8.79
CA TYR A 322 5.93 -14.08 8.72
C TYR A 322 7.23 -14.87 8.94
N ALA A 323 7.29 -15.72 9.97
CA ALA A 323 8.45 -16.56 10.27
C ALA A 323 8.79 -17.56 9.15
N LEU A 324 7.77 -18.06 8.44
CA LEU A 324 7.97 -18.95 7.29
C LEU A 324 8.43 -18.19 6.03
N VAL A 325 7.96 -16.96 5.83
CA VAL A 325 8.24 -16.15 4.63
C VAL A 325 9.56 -15.39 4.74
N VAL A 326 9.94 -14.93 5.92
CA VAL A 326 11.16 -14.14 6.15
C VAL A 326 12.31 -15.07 6.55
N PRO A 327 13.54 -14.87 6.03
CA PRO A 327 14.70 -15.66 6.44
C PRO A 327 14.81 -15.70 7.97
N PRO A 328 15.04 -16.88 8.60
CA PRO A 328 15.57 -18.11 8.00
C PRO A 328 14.53 -19.09 7.42
N HIS A 329 13.26 -18.71 7.27
CA HIS A 329 12.17 -19.56 6.75
C HIS A 329 11.87 -20.79 7.62
N GLN A 330 11.97 -20.63 8.93
CA GLN A 330 11.75 -21.70 9.89
C GLN A 330 10.46 -21.48 10.65
N PHE A 331 9.77 -22.57 10.96
CA PHE A 331 8.65 -22.53 11.87
C PHE A 331 9.17 -22.16 13.26
N GLN A 332 8.70 -21.03 13.78
CA GLN A 332 9.00 -20.56 15.13
C GLN A 332 7.69 -20.34 15.86
N LEU A 333 7.56 -20.97 17.03
CA LEU A 333 6.39 -20.81 17.86
C LEU A 333 6.52 -19.46 18.59
N ARG A 334 5.91 -18.42 18.04
CA ARG A 334 5.92 -17.07 18.61
C ARG A 334 4.59 -16.82 19.31
N VAL A 335 4.58 -16.93 20.63
CA VAL A 335 3.39 -16.68 21.46
C VAL A 335 3.72 -15.71 22.59
N SER A 336 2.70 -15.12 23.22
CA SER A 336 2.88 -14.26 24.40
C SER A 336 2.61 -14.99 25.72
N VAL A 337 1.91 -16.12 25.67
CA VAL A 337 1.47 -16.87 26.85
C VAL A 337 1.76 -18.36 26.69
N VAL A 338 1.86 -19.07 27.80
CA VAL A 338 2.33 -20.45 27.86
C VAL A 338 1.24 -21.46 27.46
N LEU A 339 -0.05 -21.11 27.57
CA LEU A 339 -1.17 -21.98 27.18
C LEU A 339 -1.87 -21.50 25.90
N GLY A 340 -1.33 -21.94 24.76
CA GLY A 340 -2.01 -21.85 23.46
C GLY A 340 -1.52 -20.71 22.56
N PRO A 341 -2.09 -20.60 21.35
CA PRO A 341 -1.55 -19.76 20.29
C PRO A 341 -2.03 -18.30 20.40
N PHE A 342 -1.70 -17.62 21.49
CA PHE A 342 -2.17 -16.25 21.74
C PHE A 342 -1.02 -15.25 21.80
N ILE A 343 -1.13 -14.18 21.00
CA ILE A 343 -0.20 -13.06 21.02
C ILE A 343 -0.88 -11.80 21.56
N LEU A 344 -0.57 -11.47 22.82
CA LEU A 344 -1.24 -10.42 23.58
C LEU A 344 -1.11 -9.05 22.93
N VAL A 345 0.05 -8.74 22.32
CA VAL A 345 0.31 -7.46 21.66
C VAL A 345 -0.66 -7.22 20.51
N TYR A 346 -0.96 -8.24 19.69
CA TYR A 346 -1.95 -8.11 18.62
C TYR A 346 -3.37 -7.97 19.17
N GLY A 347 -3.72 -8.74 20.20
CA GLY A 347 -5.03 -8.64 20.87
C GLY A 347 -5.28 -7.26 21.48
N PHE A 348 -4.35 -6.78 22.29
CA PHE A 348 -4.44 -5.45 22.91
C PHE A 348 -4.31 -4.33 21.88
N GLY A 349 -3.50 -4.49 20.83
CA GLY A 349 -3.37 -3.51 19.74
C GLY A 349 -4.70 -3.34 18.99
N ALA A 350 -5.40 -4.43 18.67
CA ALA A 350 -6.72 -4.39 18.06
C ALA A 350 -7.75 -3.69 18.96
N VAL A 351 -7.71 -3.93 20.27
CA VAL A 351 -8.55 -3.22 21.26
C VAL A 351 -8.20 -1.73 21.34
N ALA A 352 -6.91 -1.38 21.40
CA ALA A 352 -6.44 -0.01 21.50
C ALA A 352 -6.87 0.81 20.27
N ILE A 353 -6.60 0.31 19.06
CA ILE A 353 -7.05 0.94 17.81
C ILE A 353 -8.56 1.09 17.81
N THR A 354 -9.30 0.04 18.20
CA THR A 354 -10.76 0.12 18.28
C THR A 354 -11.20 1.24 19.22
N LEU A 355 -10.70 1.28 20.46
CA LEU A 355 -11.12 2.27 21.46
C LEU A 355 -10.76 3.71 21.08
N PHE A 356 -9.53 3.94 20.62
CA PHE A 356 -9.04 5.28 20.32
C PHE A 356 -9.54 5.81 18.99
N LEU A 357 -9.73 4.94 17.98
CA LEU A 357 -10.16 5.36 16.64
C LEU A 357 -11.66 5.16 16.37
N TYR A 358 -12.43 4.53 17.26
CA TYR A 358 -13.86 4.24 17.04
C TYR A 358 -14.65 5.45 16.53
N LYS A 359 -14.40 6.64 17.09
CA LYS A 359 -15.10 7.88 16.75
C LYS A 359 -14.60 8.53 15.45
N MET A 360 -13.47 8.07 14.91
CA MET A 360 -12.84 8.61 13.72
C MET A 360 -13.30 7.91 12.43
N TYR A 361 -14.23 6.95 12.49
CA TYR A 361 -14.64 6.12 11.35
C TYR A 361 -15.09 6.93 10.11
N ASN A 362 -15.69 8.09 10.32
CA ASN A 362 -16.18 8.98 9.26
C ASN A 362 -15.19 10.12 8.90
N GLN A 363 -13.97 10.09 9.44
CA GLN A 363 -12.94 11.07 9.13
C GLN A 363 -12.21 10.71 7.83
N ARG A 364 -11.42 11.65 7.32
CA ARG A 364 -10.57 11.46 6.13
C ARG A 364 -9.57 10.34 6.37
N ASP A 365 -9.33 9.51 5.35
CA ASP A 365 -8.45 8.33 5.44
C ASP A 365 -7.04 8.70 5.93
N VAL A 366 -6.50 9.84 5.47
CA VAL A 366 -5.19 10.35 5.90
C VAL A 366 -5.15 10.64 7.40
N LEU A 367 -6.24 11.15 8.00
CA LEU A 367 -6.30 11.43 9.43
C LEU A 367 -6.36 10.15 10.25
N ILE A 368 -7.14 9.16 9.80
CA ILE A 368 -7.21 7.83 10.44
C ILE A 368 -5.84 7.16 10.36
N PHE A 369 -5.19 7.22 9.20
CA PHE A 369 -3.86 6.68 8.97
C PHE A 369 -2.83 7.29 9.91
N ILE A 370 -2.69 8.62 9.94
CA ILE A 370 -1.73 9.32 10.81
C ILE A 370 -2.03 9.04 12.29
N ALA A 371 -3.29 9.14 12.72
CA ALA A 371 -3.66 8.85 14.10
C ALA A 371 -3.30 7.41 14.49
N SER A 372 -3.52 6.45 13.59
CA SER A 372 -3.15 5.06 13.82
C SER A 372 -1.63 4.84 13.87
N MET A 373 -0.84 5.58 13.07
CA MET A 373 0.62 5.53 13.18
C MET A 373 1.09 5.91 14.58
N PHE A 374 0.57 7.01 15.13
CA PHE A 374 0.93 7.48 16.46
C PHE A 374 0.44 6.53 17.56
N ILE A 375 -0.82 6.09 17.50
CA ILE A 375 -1.39 5.19 18.51
C ILE A 375 -0.67 3.84 18.50
N GLY A 376 -0.43 3.28 17.32
CA GLY A 376 0.26 1.99 17.18
C GLY A 376 1.72 2.04 17.61
N GLY A 377 2.47 3.07 17.18
CA GLY A 377 3.85 3.27 17.63
C GLY A 377 3.96 3.51 19.13
N ALA A 378 3.06 4.30 19.71
CA ALA A 378 3.01 4.53 21.16
C ALA A 378 2.64 3.25 21.93
N PHE A 379 1.70 2.46 21.41
CA PHE A 379 1.29 1.18 21.99
C PHE A 379 2.45 0.16 21.96
N GLU A 380 3.15 0.03 20.83
CA GLU A 380 4.32 -0.84 20.69
C GLU A 380 5.43 -0.44 21.67
N TYR A 381 5.74 0.87 21.75
CA TYR A 381 6.69 1.40 22.71
C TYR A 381 6.30 1.03 24.15
N LEU A 382 5.03 1.25 24.52
CA LEU A 382 4.52 0.98 25.86
C LEU A 382 4.61 -0.51 26.21
N CYS A 383 4.26 -1.41 25.30
CA CYS A 383 4.37 -2.85 25.52
C CYS A 383 5.83 -3.27 25.79
N SER A 384 6.76 -2.82 24.96
CA SER A 384 8.19 -3.09 25.15
C SER A 384 8.70 -2.53 26.48
N PHE A 385 8.33 -1.29 26.83
CA PHE A 385 8.73 -0.66 28.08
C PHE A 385 8.16 -1.38 29.32
N LEU A 386 6.89 -1.77 29.30
CA LEU A 386 6.25 -2.51 30.39
C LEU A 386 6.89 -3.88 30.57
N GLN A 387 7.17 -4.60 29.48
CA GLN A 387 7.84 -5.90 29.54
C GLN A 387 9.22 -5.76 30.20
N GLN A 388 10.03 -4.79 29.78
CA GLN A 388 11.34 -4.58 30.38
C GLN A 388 11.26 -4.14 31.84
N SER A 389 10.29 -3.29 32.18
CA SER A 389 10.12 -2.82 33.57
C SER A 389 9.76 -3.95 34.53
N LEU A 390 8.88 -4.85 34.09
CA LEU A 390 8.41 -5.97 34.90
C LEU A 390 9.43 -7.10 34.98
N PHE A 391 9.97 -7.52 33.82
CA PHE A 391 10.73 -8.75 33.70
C PHE A 391 12.21 -8.55 33.35
N GLY A 392 12.61 -7.34 32.93
CA GLY A 392 13.96 -7.08 32.42
C GLY A 392 14.21 -7.64 31.03
N THR A 393 13.15 -8.02 30.31
CA THR A 393 13.24 -8.60 28.96
C THR A 393 12.59 -7.72 27.90
N VAL A 394 13.02 -7.88 26.65
CA VAL A 394 12.38 -7.30 25.46
C VAL A 394 12.14 -8.39 24.43
N SER A 395 11.03 -8.31 23.69
CA SER A 395 10.68 -9.29 22.64
C SER A 395 11.04 -8.83 21.22
N TRP A 396 11.42 -7.56 21.07
CA TRP A 396 11.91 -6.97 19.83
C TRP A 396 12.81 -5.77 20.15
N GLU A 397 13.76 -5.54 19.26
CA GLU A 397 14.76 -4.48 19.36
C GLU A 397 15.01 -3.89 17.96
N TYR A 398 14.94 -2.56 17.85
CA TYR A 398 14.96 -1.82 16.59
C TYR A 398 16.05 -0.75 16.54
N SER A 399 17.04 -0.80 17.44
CA SER A 399 18.12 0.19 17.52
C SER A 399 18.88 0.41 16.20
N ASP A 400 19.00 -0.64 15.37
CA ASP A 400 19.67 -0.56 14.05
C ASP A 400 18.78 0.00 12.94
N SER A 401 17.50 0.26 13.22
CA SER A 401 16.53 0.75 12.24
C SER A 401 16.49 2.28 12.16
N VAL A 402 16.19 2.79 10.98
CA VAL A 402 16.11 4.23 10.70
C VAL A 402 14.93 4.86 11.45
N LEU A 403 15.19 5.99 12.11
CA LEU A 403 14.18 6.74 12.89
C LEU A 403 13.50 5.86 13.97
N ASN A 404 14.29 5.05 14.66
CA ASN A 404 13.85 4.33 15.86
C ASN A 404 13.74 5.27 17.08
N VAL A 405 12.89 4.88 18.03
CA VAL A 405 12.71 5.54 19.32
C VAL A 405 13.12 4.58 20.41
N SER A 406 14.34 4.80 20.95
CA SER A 406 14.95 3.98 22.02
C SER A 406 14.93 2.49 21.72
N GLY A 407 15.03 2.09 20.45
CA GLY A 407 14.99 0.68 20.08
C GLY A 407 13.62 -0.01 20.15
N ARG A 408 12.55 0.65 20.63
CA ARG A 408 11.27 -0.02 20.93
C ARG A 408 10.22 0.07 19.83
N THR A 409 10.30 1.11 19.03
CA THR A 409 9.46 1.33 17.86
C THR A 409 10.25 2.11 16.81
N ASN A 410 9.80 2.11 15.57
CA ASN A 410 10.40 2.91 14.49
C ASN A 410 9.34 3.43 13.51
N LEU A 411 9.77 4.32 12.61
CA LEU A 411 8.86 4.93 11.65
C LEU A 411 8.22 3.91 10.68
N MET A 412 8.94 2.86 10.30
CA MET A 412 8.44 1.85 9.36
C MET A 412 7.29 1.04 9.98
N TYR A 413 7.46 0.53 11.20
CA TYR A 413 6.39 -0.18 11.92
C TYR A 413 5.24 0.75 12.29
N SER A 414 5.54 2.00 12.66
CA SER A 414 4.50 3.03 12.83
C SER A 414 3.70 3.23 11.54
N PHE A 415 4.33 3.21 10.37
CA PHE A 415 3.62 3.27 9.08
C PHE A 415 2.73 2.05 8.85
N PHE A 416 3.20 0.84 9.18
CA PHE A 416 2.38 -0.37 9.12
C PHE A 416 1.17 -0.28 10.04
N TRP A 417 1.34 0.25 11.26
CA TRP A 417 0.23 0.57 12.15
C TRP A 417 -0.75 1.57 11.53
N GLY A 418 -0.25 2.56 10.78
CA GLY A 418 -1.07 3.48 9.98
C GLY A 418 -1.98 2.77 9.00
N VAL A 419 -1.41 1.88 8.18
CA VAL A 419 -2.17 1.08 7.19
C VAL A 419 -3.15 0.15 7.90
N LEU A 420 -2.67 -0.55 8.93
CA LEU A 420 -3.45 -1.54 9.66
C LEU A 420 -4.67 -0.90 10.34
N GLY A 421 -4.53 0.26 10.99
CA GLY A 421 -5.67 0.93 11.62
C GLY A 421 -6.67 1.50 10.62
N LEU A 422 -6.21 1.96 9.45
CA LEU A 422 -7.11 2.38 8.37
C LEU A 422 -7.96 1.20 7.88
N ILE A 423 -7.33 0.07 7.56
CA ILE A 423 -8.02 -1.17 7.16
C ILE A 423 -8.90 -1.68 8.31
N TRP A 424 -8.41 -1.61 9.55
CA TRP A 424 -9.16 -2.04 10.71
C TRP A 424 -10.48 -1.28 10.86
N LEU A 425 -10.42 0.05 10.82
CA LEU A 425 -11.57 0.90 11.05
C LEU A 425 -12.57 0.87 9.89
N LYS A 426 -12.10 0.83 8.64
CA LYS A 426 -13.00 0.90 7.47
C LYS A 426 -13.51 -0.46 7.03
N ASP A 427 -12.72 -1.51 7.23
CA ASP A 427 -12.98 -2.81 6.61
C ASP A 427 -13.15 -3.95 7.62
N LEU A 428 -12.24 -4.14 8.57
CA LEU A 428 -12.23 -5.32 9.43
C LEU A 428 -13.22 -5.21 10.59
N TYR A 429 -13.17 -4.12 11.37
CA TYR A 429 -14.01 -3.94 12.54
C TYR A 429 -15.51 -4.05 12.23
N PRO A 430 -16.06 -3.44 11.17
CA PRO A 430 -17.49 -3.58 10.89
C PRO A 430 -17.93 -5.00 10.51
N VAL A 431 -17.06 -5.78 9.88
CA VAL A 431 -17.32 -7.18 9.57
C VAL A 431 -17.25 -8.02 10.84
N LEU A 432 -16.18 -7.81 11.63
CA LEU A 432 -15.92 -8.51 12.87
C LEU A 432 -17.00 -8.24 13.92
N SER A 433 -17.38 -6.98 14.11
CA SER A 433 -18.41 -6.54 15.05
C SER A 433 -19.74 -7.25 14.80
N ARG A 434 -20.15 -7.35 13.53
CA ARG A 434 -21.36 -8.06 13.11
C ARG A 434 -21.25 -9.57 13.30
N ALA A 435 -20.08 -10.15 13.04
CA ALA A 435 -19.84 -11.58 13.28
C ALA A 435 -19.97 -11.91 14.77
N ILE A 436 -19.38 -11.10 15.65
CA ILE A 436 -19.50 -11.24 17.10
C ILE A 436 -20.95 -11.07 17.55
N GLU A 437 -21.68 -10.08 17.02
CA GLU A 437 -23.09 -9.83 17.37
C GLU A 437 -24.05 -10.97 17.01
N ARG A 438 -23.68 -11.84 16.07
CA ARG A 438 -24.46 -13.02 15.71
C ARG A 438 -24.37 -14.16 16.73
N ILE A 439 -23.45 -14.10 17.69
CA ILE A 439 -23.30 -15.15 18.69
C ILE A 439 -24.54 -15.17 19.61
N PRO A 440 -25.15 -16.34 19.87
CA PRO A 440 -26.29 -16.45 20.77
C PRO A 440 -25.96 -15.92 22.18
N LYS A 441 -26.81 -15.05 22.75
CA LYS A 441 -26.48 -14.30 24.00
C LYS A 441 -26.08 -15.17 25.19
N LYS A 442 -26.79 -16.27 25.43
CA LYS A 442 -26.50 -17.18 26.56
C LYS A 442 -25.14 -17.84 26.39
N LEU A 443 -24.88 -18.40 25.20
CA LEU A 443 -23.61 -19.03 24.85
C LEU A 443 -22.46 -18.01 24.89
N GLY A 444 -22.63 -16.87 24.23
CA GLY A 444 -21.62 -15.81 24.17
C GLY A 444 -21.22 -15.31 25.56
N ARG A 445 -22.18 -15.14 26.50
CA ARG A 445 -21.88 -14.76 27.88
C ARG A 445 -21.10 -15.85 28.63
N ALA A 446 -21.53 -17.10 28.55
CA ALA A 446 -20.85 -18.22 29.19
C ALA A 446 -19.41 -18.39 28.67
N LEU A 447 -19.24 -18.36 27.34
CA LEU A 447 -17.92 -18.40 26.70
C LEU A 447 -17.05 -17.22 27.12
N THR A 448 -17.61 -16.00 27.14
CA THR A 448 -16.84 -14.81 27.56
C THR A 448 -16.29 -14.99 28.97
N ILE A 449 -17.09 -15.48 29.92
CA ILE A 449 -16.66 -15.70 31.30
C ILE A 449 -15.58 -16.78 31.36
N GLY A 450 -15.84 -17.96 30.77
CA GLY A 450 -14.90 -19.08 30.82
C GLY A 450 -13.56 -18.77 30.17
N VAL A 451 -13.57 -18.16 28.98
CA VAL A 451 -12.34 -17.77 28.27
C VAL A 451 -11.63 -16.62 28.99
N SER A 452 -12.36 -15.68 29.61
CA SER A 452 -11.72 -14.61 30.41
C SER A 452 -10.95 -15.17 31.60
N ILE A 453 -11.54 -16.13 32.32
CA ILE A 453 -10.88 -16.80 33.46
C ILE A 453 -9.66 -17.57 32.96
N PHE A 454 -9.79 -18.34 31.88
CA PHE A 454 -8.69 -19.06 31.26
C PHE A 454 -7.53 -18.12 30.89
N MET A 455 -7.82 -17.03 30.17
CA MET A 455 -6.80 -16.06 29.78
C MET A 455 -6.15 -15.37 30.98
N ALA A 456 -6.91 -15.07 32.04
CA ALA A 456 -6.35 -14.47 33.25
C ALA A 456 -5.35 -15.41 33.93
N ILE A 457 -5.70 -16.70 34.05
CA ILE A 457 -4.81 -17.73 34.60
C ILE A 457 -3.56 -17.86 33.74
N ASP A 458 -3.71 -17.97 32.43
CA ASP A 458 -2.59 -18.14 31.51
C ASP A 458 -1.65 -16.93 31.49
N ILE A 459 -2.18 -15.71 31.50
CA ILE A 459 -1.38 -14.48 31.62
C ILE A 459 -0.60 -14.47 32.94
N LEU A 460 -1.22 -14.87 34.06
CA LEU A 460 -0.55 -14.93 35.36
C LEU A 460 0.55 -16.01 35.40
N LEU A 461 0.28 -17.19 34.84
CA LEU A 461 1.27 -18.26 34.73
C LEU A 461 2.45 -17.82 33.85
N SER A 462 2.18 -17.19 32.71
CA SER A 462 3.20 -16.72 31.77
C SER A 462 4.05 -15.61 32.38
N ALA A 463 3.43 -14.64 33.06
CA ALA A 463 4.14 -13.60 33.79
C ALA A 463 5.02 -14.19 34.90
N GLY A 464 4.52 -15.16 35.66
CA GLY A 464 5.29 -15.85 36.68
C GLY A 464 6.48 -16.64 36.11
N ALA A 465 6.28 -17.32 34.97
CA ALA A 465 7.33 -18.08 34.31
C ALA A 465 8.46 -17.19 33.80
N VAL A 466 8.13 -16.10 33.09
CA VAL A 466 9.13 -15.13 32.60
C VAL A 466 9.82 -14.39 33.75
N PHE A 467 9.08 -14.05 34.81
CA PHE A 467 9.67 -13.48 36.02
C PHE A 467 10.66 -14.45 36.68
N ARG A 468 10.32 -15.74 36.79
CA ARG A 468 11.21 -16.74 37.35
C ARG A 468 12.45 -16.96 36.47
N GLN A 469 12.32 -16.97 35.15
CA GLN A 469 13.46 -17.02 34.23
C GLN A 469 14.41 -15.84 34.45
N SER A 470 13.87 -14.63 34.63
CA SER A 470 14.65 -13.44 35.00
C SER A 470 15.44 -13.63 36.29
N GLU A 471 14.82 -14.21 37.34
CA GLU A 471 15.51 -14.57 38.58
C GLU A 471 16.64 -15.59 38.36
N ARG A 472 16.43 -16.62 37.53
CA ARG A 472 17.44 -17.64 37.19
C ARG A 472 18.65 -17.02 36.50
N ILE A 473 18.43 -16.15 35.53
CA ILE A 473 19.50 -15.41 34.81
C ILE A 473 20.34 -14.56 35.78
N ASN A 474 19.71 -14.01 36.82
CA ASN A 474 20.39 -13.23 37.86
C ASN A 474 20.98 -14.08 39.00
N GLY A 475 21.01 -15.41 38.86
CA GLY A 475 21.60 -16.32 39.84
C GLY A 475 20.82 -16.46 41.15
N VAL A 476 19.53 -16.11 41.16
CA VAL A 476 18.67 -16.24 42.35
C VAL A 476 18.10 -17.66 42.44
N PRO A 477 18.48 -18.46 43.47
CA PRO A 477 17.98 -19.82 43.65
C PRO A 477 16.52 -19.84 44.15
N ALA A 478 15.80 -20.91 43.85
CA ALA A 478 14.43 -21.09 44.34
C ALA A 478 14.40 -21.32 45.86
N SER A 479 13.62 -20.50 46.55
CA SER A 479 13.43 -20.52 48.01
C SER A 479 12.00 -20.84 48.44
N THR A 480 11.04 -20.74 47.52
CA THR A 480 9.62 -20.97 47.77
C THR A 480 9.06 -22.10 46.90
N GLY A 481 7.98 -22.73 47.35
CA GLY A 481 7.28 -23.76 46.55
C GLY A 481 6.75 -23.24 45.20
N ILE A 482 6.42 -21.94 45.12
CA ILE A 482 6.00 -21.30 43.86
C ILE A 482 7.18 -21.19 42.88
N GLN A 483 8.37 -20.80 43.35
CA GLN A 483 9.57 -20.75 42.50
C GLN A 483 9.96 -22.15 42.01
N GLN A 484 9.89 -23.16 42.88
CA GLN A 484 10.15 -24.56 42.51
C GLN A 484 9.12 -25.07 41.49
N PHE A 485 7.85 -24.68 41.61
CA PHE A 485 6.82 -24.98 40.62
C PHE A 485 7.19 -24.42 39.24
N PHE A 486 7.61 -23.16 39.15
CA PHE A 486 8.03 -22.57 37.87
C PHE A 486 9.33 -23.16 37.33
N ASP A 487 10.26 -23.57 38.19
CA ASP A 487 11.48 -24.27 37.76
C ASP A 487 11.18 -25.64 37.15
N TYR A 488 10.19 -26.35 37.70
CA TYR A 488 9.83 -27.68 37.22
C TYR A 488 8.96 -27.66 35.96
N TYR A 489 7.90 -26.84 35.93
CA TYR A 489 6.92 -26.84 34.84
C TYR A 489 7.28 -25.88 33.70
N PHE A 490 8.08 -24.84 33.97
CA PHE A 490 8.46 -23.82 32.99
C PHE A 490 9.98 -23.56 33.01
N PRO A 491 10.80 -24.58 32.73
CA PRO A 491 12.25 -24.45 32.63
C PRO A 491 12.64 -23.54 31.45
N ASP A 492 13.89 -23.06 31.46
CA ASP A 492 14.38 -22.13 30.42
C ASP A 492 14.29 -22.72 29.01
N GLU A 493 14.60 -24.02 28.85
CA GLU A 493 14.46 -24.72 27.56
C GLU A 493 13.04 -24.66 26.99
N PHE A 494 12.02 -24.73 27.84
CA PHE A 494 10.63 -24.60 27.41
C PHE A 494 10.32 -23.16 26.99
N LEU A 495 10.79 -22.18 27.76
CA LEU A 495 10.57 -20.76 27.49
C LEU A 495 11.28 -20.30 26.21
N ASP A 496 12.47 -20.82 25.93
CA ASP A 496 13.23 -20.51 24.71
C ASP A 496 12.52 -21.03 23.44
N ILE A 497 11.74 -22.11 23.54
CA ILE A 497 10.94 -22.63 22.42
C ILE A 497 9.75 -21.70 22.12
N ILE A 498 9.07 -21.19 23.14
CA ILE A 498 7.84 -20.38 22.98
C ILE A 498 8.13 -18.88 22.83
N TYR A 499 9.31 -18.42 23.29
CA TYR A 499 9.78 -17.04 23.25
C TYR A 499 11.14 -16.91 22.55
N PRO A 500 11.28 -17.39 21.29
CA PRO A 500 12.58 -17.53 20.62
C PRO A 500 13.29 -16.20 20.30
N SER A 501 12.61 -15.06 20.47
CA SER A 501 13.14 -13.71 20.21
C SER A 501 13.18 -12.85 21.47
N MET A 502 12.91 -13.42 22.64
CA MET A 502 12.96 -12.68 23.90
C MET A 502 14.40 -12.64 24.42
N GLU A 503 14.86 -11.44 24.74
CA GLU A 503 16.21 -11.21 25.26
C GLU A 503 16.16 -10.54 26.63
N TYR A 504 17.06 -10.94 27.53
CA TYR A 504 17.24 -10.28 28.83
C TYR A 504 18.18 -9.08 28.70
N VAL A 505 17.67 -7.89 29.00
CA VAL A 505 18.38 -6.60 28.85
C VAL A 505 18.44 -5.81 30.17
N GLY A 506 18.00 -6.40 31.27
CA GLY A 506 17.92 -5.74 32.58
C GLY A 506 16.75 -4.75 32.68
N LYS A 507 16.54 -4.22 33.90
CA LYS A 507 15.47 -3.25 34.17
C LYS A 507 15.91 -1.83 33.76
N PRO A 508 14.96 -0.93 33.41
CA PRO A 508 15.30 0.45 33.07
C PRO A 508 15.99 1.19 34.23
N GLU A 509 16.96 2.05 33.92
CA GLU A 509 17.78 2.80 34.90
C GLU A 509 16.96 3.64 35.90
N ILE A 510 15.71 3.98 35.54
CA ILE A 510 14.78 4.74 36.39
C ILE A 510 14.52 4.02 37.73
N PHE A 511 14.66 2.69 37.77
CA PHE A 511 14.47 1.86 38.96
C PHE A 511 15.77 1.53 39.70
N THR A 512 16.94 1.74 39.09
CA THR A 512 18.23 1.56 39.74
C THR A 512 18.68 2.87 40.40
N ARG A 513 18.01 3.27 41.49
CA ARG A 513 18.63 4.20 42.44
C ARG A 513 19.71 3.43 43.19
N THR A 514 20.96 3.52 42.75
CA THR A 514 22.10 3.26 43.64
C THR A 514 21.92 4.13 44.89
N PRO A 515 21.89 3.55 46.11
CA PRO A 515 21.99 4.37 47.30
C PRO A 515 23.33 5.11 47.19
N ARG A 516 23.29 6.44 47.24
CA ARG A 516 24.51 7.21 47.49
C ARG A 516 24.97 6.73 48.86
N LEU A 517 26.09 6.00 48.89
CA LEU A 517 26.76 5.70 50.15
C LEU A 517 27.04 7.03 50.85
N PRO A 518 26.82 7.11 52.18
CA PRO A 518 26.96 8.34 52.96
C PRO A 518 28.36 8.93 52.91
#